data_AF-A0A3D1SLA3-F1
#
_entry.id   AF-A0A3D1SLA3-F1
#
_cell.length_a   1.000
_cell.length_b   1.000
_cell.length_c   1.000
_cell.angle_alpha   90.00
_cell.angle_beta   90.00
_cell.angle_gamma   90.00
#
_symmetry.space_group_name_H-M   'P 1'
#
loop_
_entity.id
_entity.type
_entity.pdbx_description
1 polymer ?
#
loop_
_entity_poly.entity_id
_entity_poly.type
_entity_poly.pdbx_seq_one_letter_code
_entity_poly.pdbx_strand_id
1 'polypeptide(L)' 'TMRKQPGYLSAAIHKSVDGTRVTNYAQWRSREDFEAIGKNPEVAVHMRAAAQLATSFEPHL' A
#
# COMPACT_ATOMS: atom_id res chain seq x y z
N THR A 1 -7.75 4.28 6.62
CA THR A 1 -6.91 3.18 7.15
C THR A 1 -5.43 3.45 6.91
N MET A 2 -4.93 3.48 5.66
CA MET A 2 -3.50 3.76 5.38
C MET A 2 -3.04 5.17 5.78
N ARG A 3 -3.75 6.22 5.33
CA ARG A 3 -3.38 7.62 5.63
C ARG A 3 -3.35 8.01 7.12
N LYS A 4 -3.86 7.13 7.99
CA LYS A 4 -3.94 7.35 9.45
C LYS A 4 -2.79 6.66 10.18
N GLN A 5 -1.96 5.86 9.51
CA GLN A 5 -0.85 5.18 10.14
C GLN A 5 0.28 6.17 10.47
N PRO A 6 0.98 6.00 11.60
CA PRO A 6 2.16 6.80 11.92
C PRO A 6 3.18 6.79 10.78
N GLY A 7 3.76 7.96 10.48
CA GLY A 7 4.80 8.10 9.46
C GLY A 7 4.31 8.09 8.00
N TYR A 8 3.02 7.94 7.72
CA TYR A 8 2.48 8.12 6.38
C TYR A 8 2.69 9.57 5.90
N LEU A 9 3.21 9.75 4.69
CA LEU A 9 3.37 11.08 4.07
C LEU A 9 2.37 11.27 2.92
N SER A 10 2.39 10.38 1.94
CA SER A 10 1.52 10.48 0.77
C SER A 10 1.38 9.14 0.05
N ALA A 11 0.42 9.05 -0.86
CA ALA A 11 0.30 7.96 -1.81
C ALA A 11 -0.23 8.50 -3.13
N ALA A 12 0.35 8.02 -4.24
CA ALA A 12 -0.10 8.31 -5.58
C ALA A 12 -0.41 6.99 -6.31
N ILE A 13 -1.62 6.90 -6.85
CA ILE A 13 -2.07 5.72 -7.59
C ILE A 13 -1.94 6.01 -9.08
N HIS A 14 -1.23 5.13 -9.77
CA HIS A 14 -0.99 5.23 -11.20
C HIS A 14 -1.58 4.00 -11.90
N LYS A 15 -2.25 4.24 -13.03
CA LYS A 15 -2.68 3.19 -13.94
C LYS A 15 -1.62 3.04 -15.03
N SER A 16 -1.28 1.82 -15.41
CA SER A 16 -0.42 1.59 -16.57
C SER A 16 -1.10 2.03 -17.87
N VAL A 17 -0.30 2.31 -18.90
CA VAL A 17 -0.80 2.76 -20.21
C VAL A 17 -1.67 1.70 -20.87
N ASP A 18 -1.30 0.43 -20.76
CA ASP A 18 -2.07 -0.72 -21.26
C ASP A 18 -3.30 -1.06 -20.39
N GLY A 19 -3.48 -0.39 -19.25
CA GLY A 19 -4.61 -0.58 -18.34
C GLY A 19 -4.59 -1.89 -17.55
N THR A 20 -3.53 -2.68 -17.62
CA THR A 20 -3.47 -4.01 -16.97
C THR A 20 -2.91 -3.97 -15.55
N ARG A 21 -2.28 -2.87 -15.14
CA ARG A 21 -1.61 -2.72 -13.84
C ARG A 21 -2.01 -1.43 -13.14
N VAL A 22 -1.98 -1.50 -11.81
CA VAL A 22 -2.08 -0.35 -10.92
C VAL A 22 -0.87 -0.32 -10.00
N THR A 23 -0.18 0.81 -9.94
CA THR A 23 0.96 1.04 -9.05
C THR A 23 0.58 2.03 -7.97
N ASN A 24 0.71 1.62 -6.71
CA ASN A 24 0.60 2.50 -5.55
C ASN A 24 2.00 2.94 -5.12
N TYR A 25 2.35 4.21 -5.38
CA TYR A 25 3.57 4.81 -4.87
C TYR A 25 3.29 5.49 -3.52
N ALA A 26 3.57 4.79 -2.43
CA ALA A 26 3.35 5.27 -1.07
C ALA A 26 4.67 5.77 -0.46
N GLN A 27 4.64 6.96 0.12
CA GLN A 27 5.78 7.58 0.77
C GLN A 27 5.59 7.58 2.28
N TRP A 28 6.65 7.20 2.97
CA TRP A 28 6.71 7.09 4.43
C TRP A 28 7.91 7.87 4.94
N ARG A 29 7.80 8.37 6.18
CA ARG A 29 8.85 9.13 6.84
C ARG A 29 10.11 8.29 7.08
N SER A 30 9.95 6.98 7.33
CA SER A 30 11.07 6.03 7.41
C SER A 30 10.62 4.63 7.02
N ARG A 31 11.60 3.74 6.82
CA ARG A 31 11.37 2.30 6.58
C ARG A 31 10.65 1.65 7.75
N GLU A 32 11.05 1.99 8.97
CA GLU A 32 10.50 1.44 10.21
C GLU A 32 9.02 1.81 10.38
N ASP A 33 8.65 3.04 10.03
CA ASP A 33 7.25 3.48 10.03
C ASP A 33 6.40 2.64 9.05
N PHE A 34 6.95 2.30 7.87
CA PHE A 34 6.28 1.41 6.91
C PHE A 34 6.17 -0.02 7.43
N GLU A 35 7.25 -0.61 7.93
CA GLU A 35 7.24 -2.01 8.42
C GLU A 35 6.33 -2.18 9.65
N ALA A 36 6.19 -1.15 10.49
CA ALA A 36 5.33 -1.16 11.66
C ALA A 36 3.85 -1.36 11.31
N ILE A 37 3.40 -0.97 10.11
CA ILE A 37 1.98 -1.11 9.71
C ILE A 37 1.55 -2.57 9.61
N GLY A 38 2.49 -3.50 9.38
CA GLY A 38 2.22 -4.93 9.32
C GLY A 38 1.70 -5.51 10.64
N LYS A 39 1.91 -4.81 11.76
CA LYS A 39 1.41 -5.20 13.09
C LYS A 39 -0.03 -4.72 13.36
N ASN A 40 -0.60 -3.87 12.51
CA ASN A 40 -1.94 -3.33 12.70
C ASN A 40 -2.99 -4.22 12.01
N PRO A 41 -3.94 -4.83 12.76
CA PRO A 41 -4.95 -5.72 12.19
C PRO A 41 -5.88 -5.02 11.18
N GLU A 42 -6.17 -3.73 11.35
CA GLU A 42 -6.99 -2.98 10.38
C GLU A 42 -6.30 -2.85 9.02
N VAL A 43 -4.97 -2.79 9.02
CA VAL A 43 -4.16 -2.75 7.81
C VAL A 43 -4.25 -4.09 7.09
N ALA A 44 -4.16 -5.20 7.81
CA ALA A 44 -4.31 -6.53 7.23
C ALA A 44 -5.68 -6.72 6.56
N VAL A 45 -6.77 -6.23 7.17
CA VAL A 45 -8.12 -6.27 6.57
C VAL A 45 -8.16 -5.45 5.27
N HIS A 46 -7.62 -4.23 5.29
CA HIS A 46 -7.59 -3.37 4.12
C HIS A 46 -6.76 -3.97 2.98
N MET A 47 -5.57 -4.50 3.28
CA MET A 47 -4.68 -5.11 2.29
C MET A 47 -5.29 -6.39 1.70
N ARG A 48 -6.00 -7.19 2.50
CA ARG A 48 -6.71 -8.38 2.02
C ARG A 48 -7.81 -8.02 1.02
N ALA A 49 -8.60 -6.97 1.30
CA ALA A 49 -9.62 -6.50 0.37
C ALA A 49 -8.99 -6.00 -0.94
N ALA A 50 -7.86 -5.29 -0.88
CA ALA A 50 -7.13 -4.88 -2.08
C ALA A 50 -6.58 -6.06 -2.88
N ALA A 51 -6.04 -7.09 -2.20
CA ALA A 51 -5.49 -8.28 -2.85
C ALA A 51 -6.56 -9.08 -3.62
N GLN A 52 -7.84 -9.02 -3.23
CA GLN A 52 -8.93 -9.67 -3.96
C GLN A 52 -9.23 -9.01 -5.31
N LEU A 53 -8.75 -7.79 -5.56
CA LEU A 53 -8.96 -7.06 -6.80
C LEU A 53 -7.88 -7.33 -7.86
N ALA A 54 -6.76 -7.95 -7.46
CA ALA A 54 -5.61 -8.17 -8.32
C ALA A 54 -5.30 -9.66 -8.46
N THR A 55 -4.82 -10.07 -9.63
CA THR A 55 -4.38 -11.44 -9.87
C THR A 55 -3.00 -11.72 -9.28
N SER A 56 -2.16 -10.69 -9.11
CA SER A 56 -0.85 -10.78 -8.47
C SER A 56 -0.50 -9.48 -7.72
N PHE A 57 0.48 -9.55 -6.82
CA PHE A 57 0.98 -8.43 -6.05
C PHE A 57 2.50 -8.50 -5.92
N GLU A 58 3.19 -7.41 -6.31
CA GLU A 58 4.65 -7.30 -6.36
C GLU A 58 5.09 -6.07 -5.55
N PRO A 59 5.28 -6.19 -4.23
CA PRO A 59 5.71 -5.06 -3.40
C PRO A 59 7.20 -4.76 -3.55
N HIS A 60 7.54 -3.47 -3.57
CA HIS A 60 8.90 -2.97 -3.57
C HIS A 60 9.04 -1.83 -2.56
N LEU A 61 10.21 -1.73 -1.93
CA LEU A 61 10.54 -0.74 -0.89
C LEU A 61 11.76 0.10 -1.30
#